data_AF-A0A2D8BFV2-F1
#
_entry.id   AF-A0A2D8BFV2-F1
#
_cell.length_a   1.000
_cell.length_b   1.000
_cell.length_c   1.000
_cell.angle_alpha   90.00
_cell.angle_beta   90.00
_cell.angle_gamma   90.00
#
_symmetry.space_group_name_H-M   'P 1'
#
loop_
_entity.id
_entity.type
_entity.pdbx_description
1 polymer ?
#
loop_
_entity_poly.entity_id
_entity_poly.type
_entity_poly.pdbx_seq_one_letter_code
_entity_poly.pdbx_strand_id
1 'polypeptide(L)'
;MLGLRQARVLVMATSLVFLLPFVSAHGDEASSGLANYQVLGIAMATAVLAFPLFASKFYTDNSVFTPAVFSFAVFTGMVHVLLGINDRILLIGGVSVLAILFLSISSWMDQKKTKISRLALGGVTITMFIGYFVSNHDLHYVLEDYLGITTKLSEIALLTGIYKTQVTQNKEKSEDVSA
;
A
#
# COMPACT_ATOMS: atom_id res chain seq x y z
N MET A 1 -24.93 0.80 -2.84
CA MET A 1 -24.41 2.18 -3.08
C MET A 1 -23.03 2.46 -2.46
N LEU A 2 -22.50 1.64 -1.54
CA LEU A 2 -21.20 1.85 -0.88
C LEU A 2 -19.99 1.71 -1.84
N GLY A 3 -20.04 0.78 -2.80
CA GLY A 3 -18.96 0.53 -3.76
C GLY A 3 -18.68 1.68 -4.73
N LEU A 4 -19.71 2.43 -5.16
CA LEU A 4 -19.53 3.54 -6.10
C LEU A 4 -18.85 4.75 -5.45
N ARG A 5 -19.10 5.00 -4.15
CA ARG A 5 -18.39 6.05 -3.40
C ARG A 5 -16.93 5.68 -3.15
N GLN A 6 -16.63 4.42 -2.81
CA GLN A 6 -15.24 3.97 -2.63
C GLN A 6 -14.47 3.94 -3.95
N ALA A 7 -15.09 3.51 -5.04
CA ALA A 7 -14.51 3.58 -6.38
C ALA A 7 -14.23 5.03 -6.80
N ARG A 8 -15.13 5.98 -6.52
CA ARG A 8 -14.92 7.40 -6.80
C ARG A 8 -13.77 8.00 -6.00
N VAL A 9 -13.65 7.68 -4.71
CA VAL A 9 -12.53 8.14 -3.87
C VAL A 9 -11.22 7.53 -4.33
N LEU A 10 -11.21 6.25 -4.71
CA LEU A 10 -10.03 5.58 -5.28
C LEU A 10 -9.64 6.22 -6.63
N VAL A 11 -10.61 6.48 -7.51
CA VAL A 11 -10.38 7.15 -8.79
C VAL A 11 -9.85 8.56 -8.57
N MET A 12 -10.41 9.34 -7.64
CA MET A 12 -9.90 10.68 -7.31
C MET A 12 -8.50 10.63 -6.70
N ALA A 13 -8.22 9.70 -5.78
CA ALA A 13 -6.89 9.54 -5.18
C ALA A 13 -5.85 9.08 -6.21
N THR A 14 -6.19 8.14 -7.09
CA THR A 14 -5.30 7.68 -8.18
C THR A 14 -5.10 8.74 -9.25
N SER A 15 -6.12 9.53 -9.59
CA SER A 15 -5.98 10.64 -10.54
C SER A 15 -5.20 11.82 -9.96
N LEU A 16 -5.33 12.11 -8.66
CA LEU A 16 -4.48 13.11 -7.98
C LEU A 16 -3.00 12.68 -7.98
N VAL A 17 -2.73 11.39 -7.73
CA VAL A 17 -1.37 10.82 -7.81
C VAL A 17 -0.83 10.82 -9.24
N PHE A 18 -1.69 10.60 -10.24
CA PHE A 18 -1.34 10.67 -11.67
C PHE A 18 -0.89 12.05 -12.13
N LEU A 19 -1.26 13.13 -11.42
CA LEU A 19 -0.91 14.51 -11.78
C LEU A 19 0.44 14.96 -11.18
N LEU A 20 0.95 14.27 -10.16
CA LEU A 20 2.22 14.63 -9.50
C LEU A 20 3.49 14.45 -10.38
N PRO A 21 3.61 13.45 -11.28
CA PRO A 21 4.85 13.23 -12.03
C PRO A 21 5.03 14.05 -13.31
N PHE A 22 4.10 14.94 -13.69
CA PHE A 22 4.24 15.74 -14.92
C PHE A 22 5.07 17.03 -14.75
N VAL A 23 5.57 17.30 -13.55
CA VAL A 23 6.50 18.40 -13.26
C VAL A 23 7.79 17.82 -12.71
N SER A 24 8.54 17.10 -13.55
CA SER A 24 9.95 16.83 -13.29
C SER A 24 10.73 17.14 -14.55
N ALA A 25 11.20 18.37 -14.60
CA ALA A 25 12.10 18.89 -15.61
C ALA A 25 13.49 18.96 -14.99
N HIS A 26 14.23 17.85 -14.95
CA HIS A 26 15.69 17.84 -15.14
C HIS A 26 16.19 16.41 -15.39
N GLY A 27 17.22 16.33 -16.22
CA GLY A 27 17.67 15.12 -16.89
C GLY A 27 18.62 14.25 -16.07
N ASP A 28 18.53 12.96 -16.41
CA ASP A 28 19.63 12.03 -16.61
C ASP A 28 20.77 12.03 -15.59
N GLU A 29 20.77 11.02 -14.71
CA GLU A 29 21.98 10.24 -14.51
C GLU A 29 21.62 8.74 -14.57
N ALA A 30 22.38 8.02 -15.39
CA ALA A 30 22.30 6.58 -15.59
C ALA A 30 22.61 5.83 -14.28
N SER A 31 21.61 5.71 -13.40
CA SER A 31 21.66 4.75 -12.30
C SER A 31 21.37 3.35 -12.87
N SER A 32 22.02 2.31 -12.34
CA SER A 32 21.87 0.91 -12.76
C SER A 32 20.49 0.31 -12.42
N GLY A 33 19.43 1.12 -12.37
CA GLY A 33 18.07 0.77 -11.96
C GLY A 33 17.01 1.49 -12.79
N LEU A 34 15.74 1.22 -12.47
CA LEU A 34 14.60 1.87 -13.13
C LEU A 34 14.51 3.34 -12.74
N ALA A 35 14.16 4.19 -13.70
CA ALA A 35 13.89 5.60 -13.41
C ALA A 35 12.63 5.74 -12.56
N ASN A 36 12.57 6.77 -11.70
CA ASN A 36 11.48 6.98 -10.74
C ASN A 36 10.08 6.98 -11.39
N TYR A 37 9.94 7.54 -12.60
CA TYR A 37 8.66 7.51 -13.34
C TYR A 37 8.27 6.11 -13.81
N GLN A 38 9.24 5.25 -14.15
CA GLN A 38 9.00 3.85 -14.52
C GLN A 38 8.56 3.05 -13.30
N VAL A 39 9.23 3.24 -12.16
CA VAL A 39 8.84 2.63 -10.88
C VAL A 39 7.42 3.03 -10.51
N LEU A 40 7.12 4.33 -10.55
CA LEU A 40 5.78 4.85 -10.28
C LEU A 40 4.74 4.23 -11.23
N GLY A 41 5.01 4.23 -12.54
CA GLY A 41 4.11 3.69 -13.55
C GLY A 41 3.80 2.20 -13.34
N ILE A 42 4.82 1.38 -13.09
CA ILE A 42 4.66 -0.06 -12.85
C ILE A 42 3.90 -0.30 -11.53
N ALA A 43 4.27 0.39 -10.45
CA ALA A 43 3.60 0.25 -9.16
C ALA A 43 2.13 0.69 -9.22
N MET A 44 1.81 1.77 -9.94
CA MET A 44 0.44 2.20 -10.15
C MET A 44 -0.35 1.20 -10.99
N ALA A 45 0.21 0.74 -12.11
CA ALA A 45 -0.45 -0.22 -12.98
C ALA A 45 -0.79 -1.52 -12.22
N THR A 46 0.17 -2.06 -11.47
CA THR A 46 -0.03 -3.27 -10.66
C THR A 46 -1.08 -3.07 -9.56
N ALA A 47 -1.08 -1.92 -8.88
CA ALA A 47 -2.09 -1.60 -7.86
C ALA A 47 -3.50 -1.43 -8.46
N VAL A 48 -3.63 -0.76 -9.60
CA VAL A 48 -4.90 -0.58 -10.31
C VAL A 48 -5.45 -1.92 -10.79
N LEU A 49 -4.61 -2.82 -11.28
CA LEU A 49 -5.01 -4.17 -11.68
C LEU A 49 -5.35 -5.06 -10.48
N ALA A 50 -4.68 -4.88 -9.35
CA ALA A 50 -4.95 -5.62 -8.11
C ALA A 50 -6.33 -5.29 -7.53
N PHE A 51 -6.80 -4.04 -7.65
CA PHE A 51 -8.08 -3.60 -7.10
C PHE A 51 -9.28 -4.43 -7.57
N PRO A 52 -9.59 -4.57 -8.88
CA PRO A 52 -10.75 -5.33 -9.35
C PRO A 52 -10.60 -6.84 -9.09
N LEU A 53 -9.38 -7.38 -9.16
CA LEU A 53 -9.11 -8.78 -8.86
C LEU A 53 -9.44 -9.13 -7.42
N PHE A 54 -9.16 -8.20 -6.49
CA PHE A 54 -9.49 -8.40 -5.09
C PHE A 54 -10.94 -8.02 -4.76
N ALA A 55 -11.49 -7.00 -5.42
CA ALA A 55 -12.87 -6.57 -5.24
C ALA A 55 -13.89 -7.64 -5.69
N SER A 56 -13.60 -8.39 -6.76
CA SER A 56 -14.44 -9.51 -7.19
C SER A 56 -14.48 -10.63 -6.15
N LYS A 57 -13.35 -10.89 -5.47
CA LYS A 57 -13.23 -11.86 -4.36
C LYS A 57 -13.84 -11.34 -3.05
N PHE A 58 -14.04 -10.03 -2.91
CA PHE A 58 -14.63 -9.38 -1.72
C PHE A 58 -16.15 -9.57 -1.62
N TYR A 59 -16.82 -9.98 -2.70
CA TYR A 59 -18.25 -10.34 -2.67
C TYR A 59 -18.54 -11.61 -1.84
N THR A 60 -17.50 -12.28 -1.33
CA THR A 60 -17.61 -13.39 -0.38
C THR A 60 -17.01 -12.95 0.97
N ASP A 61 -17.83 -12.82 2.01
CA ASP A 61 -17.69 -12.05 3.27
C ASP A 61 -16.44 -12.29 4.20
N ASN A 62 -15.35 -12.91 3.76
CA ASN A 62 -14.25 -13.34 4.64
C ASN A 62 -12.86 -12.77 4.30
N SER A 63 -12.78 -11.62 3.62
CA SER A 63 -11.45 -11.12 3.24
C SER A 63 -10.72 -10.41 4.39
N VAL A 64 -9.40 -10.62 4.45
CA VAL A 64 -8.51 -10.03 5.46
C VAL A 64 -8.41 -8.51 5.32
N PHE A 65 -8.46 -7.98 4.09
CA PHE A 65 -8.21 -6.59 3.77
C PHE A 65 -9.25 -6.04 2.80
N THR A 66 -9.65 -4.78 2.93
CA THR A 66 -10.48 -4.13 1.88
C THR A 66 -9.72 -4.06 0.54
N PRO A 67 -10.40 -4.03 -0.62
CA PRO A 67 -9.72 -3.95 -1.91
C PRO A 67 -8.83 -2.71 -2.04
N ALA A 68 -9.22 -1.61 -1.40
CA ALA A 68 -8.41 -0.40 -1.31
C ALA A 68 -7.13 -0.62 -0.50
N VAL A 69 -7.23 -1.21 0.70
CA VAL A 69 -6.06 -1.58 1.53
C VAL A 69 -5.12 -2.52 0.77
N PHE A 70 -5.68 -3.52 0.10
CA PHE A 70 -4.90 -4.45 -0.73
C PHE A 70 -4.16 -3.71 -1.84
N SER A 71 -4.81 -2.78 -2.53
CA SER A 71 -4.23 -2.04 -3.66
C SER A 71 -3.13 -1.07 -3.22
N PHE A 72 -3.32 -0.34 -2.12
CA PHE A 72 -2.26 0.52 -1.55
C PHE A 72 -1.07 -0.30 -1.07
N ALA A 73 -1.31 -1.47 -0.49
CA ALA A 73 -0.23 -2.38 -0.09
C ALA A 73 0.53 -2.95 -1.31
N VAL A 74 -0.17 -3.32 -2.39
CA VAL A 74 0.49 -3.70 -3.65
C VAL A 74 1.32 -2.54 -4.20
N PHE A 75 0.77 -1.33 -4.25
CA PHE A 75 1.50 -0.14 -4.70
C PHE A 75 2.79 0.05 -3.89
N THR A 76 2.67 0.17 -2.57
CA THR A 76 3.80 0.39 -1.66
C THR A 76 4.83 -0.75 -1.77
N GLY A 77 4.37 -2.00 -1.76
CA GLY A 77 5.23 -3.17 -1.89
C GLY A 77 6.00 -3.18 -3.21
N MET A 78 5.33 -2.86 -4.32
CA MET A 78 5.96 -2.81 -5.64
C MET A 78 6.99 -1.68 -5.76
N VAL A 79 6.71 -0.48 -5.24
CA VAL A 79 7.73 0.60 -5.21
C VAL A 79 8.99 0.12 -4.49
N HIS A 80 8.85 -0.47 -3.31
CA HIS A 80 9.99 -0.93 -2.50
C HIS A 80 10.73 -2.11 -3.15
N VAL A 81 10.03 -3.03 -3.82
CA VAL A 81 10.69 -4.11 -4.58
C VAL A 81 11.48 -3.56 -5.76
N LEU A 82 10.90 -2.63 -6.53
CA LEU A 82 11.52 -2.10 -7.74
C LEU A 82 12.72 -1.21 -7.42
N LEU A 83 12.62 -0.35 -6.41
CA LEU A 83 13.77 0.40 -5.88
C LEU A 83 14.79 -0.53 -5.20
N GLY A 84 14.29 -1.58 -4.55
CA GLY A 84 15.09 -2.53 -3.79
C GLY A 84 15.93 -3.49 -4.63
N ILE A 85 15.78 -3.53 -5.95
CA ILE A 85 16.66 -4.34 -6.83
C ILE A 85 18.14 -4.02 -6.54
N ASN A 86 18.45 -2.76 -6.25
CA ASN A 86 19.79 -2.31 -5.90
C ASN A 86 19.96 -1.96 -4.39
N ASP A 87 18.87 -1.96 -3.61
CA ASP A 87 18.87 -1.70 -2.17
C ASP A 87 18.17 -2.82 -1.39
N ARG A 88 18.98 -3.63 -0.69
CA ARG A 88 18.48 -4.80 0.04
C ARG A 88 17.48 -4.44 1.14
N ILE A 89 17.60 -3.27 1.77
CA ILE A 89 16.71 -2.86 2.87
C ILE A 89 15.32 -2.55 2.30
N LEU A 90 15.27 -1.79 1.20
CA LEU A 90 14.01 -1.53 0.48
C LEU A 90 13.40 -2.84 -0.03
N LEU A 91 14.22 -3.74 -0.60
CA LEU A 91 13.75 -5.02 -1.12
C LEU A 91 13.08 -5.88 -0.04
N ILE A 92 13.70 -5.97 1.15
CA ILE A 92 13.15 -6.72 2.28
C ILE A 92 11.80 -6.15 2.70
N GLY A 93 11.67 -4.82 2.79
CA GLY A 93 10.41 -4.16 3.09
C GLY A 93 9.32 -4.48 2.06
N GLY A 94 9.63 -4.30 0.77
CA GLY A 94 8.70 -4.56 -0.33
C GLY A 94 8.25 -6.01 -0.42
N VAL A 95 9.19 -6.96 -0.35
CA VAL A 95 8.91 -8.40 -0.35
C VAL A 95 8.08 -8.79 0.86
N SER A 96 8.35 -8.23 2.05
CA SER A 96 7.57 -8.52 3.26
C SER A 96 6.11 -8.10 3.10
N VAL A 97 5.85 -6.91 2.55
CA VAL A 97 4.47 -6.47 2.28
C VAL A 97 3.77 -7.42 1.31
N LEU A 98 4.39 -7.73 0.16
CA LEU A 98 3.79 -8.60 -0.85
C LEU A 98 3.59 -10.04 -0.33
N ALA A 99 4.52 -10.56 0.47
CA ALA A 99 4.39 -11.87 1.09
C ALA A 99 3.22 -11.92 2.07
N ILE A 100 3.05 -10.90 2.92
CA ILE A 100 1.90 -10.83 3.84
C ILE A 100 0.59 -10.77 3.06
N LEU A 101 0.52 -9.98 1.97
CA LEU A 101 -0.65 -9.95 1.11
C LEU A 101 -0.94 -11.30 0.47
N PHE A 102 0.07 -11.95 -0.09
CA PHE A 102 -0.08 -13.26 -0.74
C PHE A 102 -0.58 -14.32 0.25
N LEU A 103 0.00 -14.38 1.45
CA LEU A 103 -0.46 -15.27 2.52
C LEU A 103 -1.92 -14.97 2.91
N SER A 104 -2.30 -13.69 2.90
CA SER A 104 -3.66 -13.24 3.24
C SER A 104 -4.74 -13.58 2.21
N ILE A 105 -4.35 -14.01 1.00
CA ILE A 105 -5.28 -14.49 -0.04
C ILE A 105 -5.71 -15.94 0.23
N SER A 106 -4.93 -16.68 1.03
CA SER A 106 -5.18 -18.08 1.33
C SER A 106 -6.47 -18.27 2.13
N SER A 107 -7.33 -19.20 1.69
CA SER A 107 -8.63 -19.47 2.31
C SER A 107 -8.55 -20.18 3.66
N TRP A 108 -7.35 -20.45 4.18
CA TRP A 108 -7.11 -21.25 5.38
C TRP A 108 -6.83 -20.41 6.63
N MET A 109 -7.12 -19.10 6.58
CA MET A 109 -6.87 -18.19 7.69
C MET A 109 -8.02 -18.16 8.68
N ASP A 110 -7.72 -18.58 9.91
CA ASP A 110 -8.58 -18.32 11.06
C ASP A 110 -8.55 -16.84 11.48
N GLN A 111 -9.45 -16.44 12.38
CA GLN A 111 -9.54 -15.04 12.83
C GLN A 111 -8.28 -14.53 13.54
N LYS A 112 -7.54 -15.40 14.24
CA LYS A 112 -6.29 -15.00 14.92
C LYS A 112 -5.22 -14.67 13.88
N LYS A 113 -5.06 -15.51 12.86
CA LYS A 113 -4.13 -15.32 11.73
C LYS A 113 -4.49 -14.07 10.92
N THR A 114 -5.77 -13.79 10.72
CA THR A 114 -6.25 -12.54 10.08
C THR A 114 -5.83 -11.31 10.86
N LYS A 115 -6.00 -11.32 12.19
CA LYS A 115 -5.54 -10.22 13.06
C LYS A 115 -4.02 -10.05 13.03
N ILE A 116 -3.27 -11.15 13.10
CA ILE A 116 -1.81 -11.15 13.02
C ILE A 116 -1.34 -10.57 11.68
N SER A 117 -1.96 -10.98 10.56
CA SER A 117 -1.58 -10.50 9.23
C SER A 117 -1.80 -9.00 9.07
N ARG A 118 -2.87 -8.45 9.65
CA ARG A 118 -3.11 -7.00 9.67
C ARG A 118 -2.09 -6.25 10.53
N LEU A 119 -1.75 -6.79 11.69
CA LEU A 119 -0.74 -6.20 12.57
C LEU A 119 0.65 -6.27 11.93
N ALA A 120 1.01 -7.39 11.30
CA ALA A 120 2.26 -7.55 10.58
C ALA A 120 2.36 -6.55 9.41
N LEU A 121 1.30 -6.44 8.59
CA LEU A 121 1.26 -5.47 7.50
C LEU A 121 1.41 -4.04 8.00
N GLY A 122 0.67 -3.68 9.06
CA GLY A 122 0.78 -2.36 9.69
C GLY A 122 2.18 -2.10 10.25
N GLY A 123 2.77 -3.07 10.95
CA GLY A 123 4.11 -2.97 11.54
C GLY A 123 5.20 -2.76 10.48
N VAL A 124 5.24 -3.60 9.45
CA VAL A 124 6.20 -3.45 8.34
C VAL A 124 6.02 -2.10 7.65
N THR A 125 4.78 -1.69 7.40
CA THR A 125 4.48 -0.39 6.78
C THR A 125 4.98 0.78 7.63
N ILE A 126 4.77 0.74 8.96
CA ILE A 126 5.30 1.76 9.88
C ILE A 126 6.83 1.79 9.85
N THR A 127 7.49 0.64 9.86
CA THR A 127 8.95 0.57 9.79
C THR A 127 9.48 1.19 8.49
N MET A 128 8.88 0.89 7.34
CA MET A 128 9.26 1.51 6.06
C MET A 128 8.97 3.01 6.02
N PHE A 129 7.86 3.44 6.62
CA PHE A 129 7.50 4.85 6.72
C PHE A 129 8.54 5.63 7.52
N ILE A 130 8.88 5.15 8.73
CA ILE A 130 9.89 5.78 9.58
C ILE A 130 11.27 5.73 8.94
N GLY A 131 11.64 4.57 8.36
CA GLY A 131 12.94 4.37 7.71
C GLY A 131 13.23 5.41 6.64
N TYR A 132 12.21 5.83 5.88
CA TYR A 132 12.35 6.87 4.87
C TYR A 132 12.83 8.22 5.44
N PHE A 133 12.21 8.70 6.53
CA PHE A 133 12.58 9.98 7.14
C PHE A 133 13.86 9.90 7.96
N VAL A 134 14.21 8.71 8.46
CA VAL A 134 15.51 8.49 9.10
C VAL A 134 16.64 8.55 8.08
N SER A 135 16.44 7.97 6.89
CA SER A 135 17.43 8.00 5.81
C SER A 135 17.49 9.35 5.09
N ASN A 136 16.37 10.06 4.98
CA ASN A 136 16.25 11.36 4.31
C ASN A 136 15.92 12.45 5.33
N HIS A 137 16.94 13.03 5.95
CA HIS A 137 16.79 14.06 6.98
C HIS A 137 16.82 15.49 6.44
N ASP A 138 17.29 15.69 5.20
CA ASP A 138 17.25 17.00 4.53
C ASP A 138 15.88 17.22 3.87
N LEU A 139 15.23 18.31 4.25
CA LEU A 139 13.92 18.67 3.72
C LEU A 139 13.96 18.94 2.21
N HIS A 140 15.07 19.45 1.67
CA HIS A 140 15.19 19.74 0.25
C HIS A 140 15.14 18.45 -0.58
N TYR A 141 15.91 17.43 -0.18
CA TYR A 141 15.88 16.12 -0.85
C TYR A 141 14.52 15.43 -0.72
N VAL A 142 13.83 15.58 0.43
CA VAL A 142 12.48 15.03 0.60
C VAL A 142 11.49 15.71 -0.35
N LEU A 143 11.54 17.03 -0.51
CA LEU A 143 10.59 17.78 -1.36
C LEU A 143 10.75 17.49 -2.84
N GLU A 144 11.96 17.16 -3.29
CA GLU A 144 12.22 16.80 -4.69
C GLU A 144 11.92 15.32 -4.98
N ASP A 145 11.87 14.48 -3.94
CA ASP A 145 11.56 13.06 -4.03
C ASP A 145 10.05 12.78 -4.12
N TYR A 146 9.49 13.09 -5.29
CA TYR A 146 8.08 12.86 -5.57
C TYR A 146 7.66 11.38 -5.42
N LEU A 147 8.55 10.44 -5.74
CA LEU A 147 8.28 9.00 -5.64
C LEU A 147 8.21 8.57 -4.18
N GLY A 148 9.17 8.99 -3.36
CA GLY A 148 9.18 8.78 -1.91
C GLY A 148 7.94 9.37 -1.26
N ILE A 149 7.65 10.66 -1.46
CA ILE A 149 6.47 11.32 -0.90
C ILE A 149 5.18 10.57 -1.30
N THR A 150 5.00 10.26 -2.58
CA THR A 150 3.81 9.54 -3.07
C THR A 150 3.67 8.18 -2.37
N THR A 151 4.78 7.48 -2.18
CA THR A 151 4.82 6.19 -1.47
C THR A 151 4.43 6.34 0.00
N LYS A 152 4.95 7.35 0.70
CA LYS A 152 4.58 7.63 2.10
C LYS A 152 3.10 8.00 2.24
N LEU A 153 2.53 8.75 1.29
CA LEU A 153 1.09 9.03 1.27
C LEU A 153 0.25 7.75 1.09
N SER A 154 0.68 6.84 0.20
CA SER A 154 0.06 5.52 0.05
C SER A 154 0.14 4.70 1.35
N GLU A 155 1.28 4.72 2.04
CA GLU A 155 1.47 4.04 3.32
C GLU A 155 0.51 4.57 4.40
N ILE A 156 0.28 5.89 4.45
CA ILE A 156 -0.72 6.49 5.36
C ILE A 156 -2.13 6.02 5.01
N ALA A 157 -2.49 6.00 3.73
CA ALA A 157 -3.80 5.50 3.29
C ALA A 157 -4.00 4.02 3.65
N LEU A 158 -2.94 3.22 3.47
CA LEU A 158 -2.88 1.81 3.86
C LEU A 158 -3.12 1.64 5.38
N LEU A 159 -2.35 2.35 6.21
CA LEU A 159 -2.46 2.26 7.67
C LEU A 159 -3.84 2.70 8.17
N THR A 160 -4.38 3.78 7.61
CA THR A 160 -5.72 4.26 7.94
C THR A 160 -6.79 3.22 7.59
N GLY A 161 -6.65 2.57 6.43
CA GLY A 161 -7.55 1.50 6.00
C GLY A 161 -7.47 0.25 6.90
N ILE A 162 -6.27 -0.13 7.35
CA ILE A 162 -6.09 -1.23 8.32
C ILE A 162 -6.76 -0.88 9.65
N TYR A 163 -6.51 0.31 10.18
CA TYR A 163 -7.10 0.77 11.44
C TYR A 163 -8.63 0.77 11.38
N LYS A 164 -9.22 1.34 10.33
CA LYS A 164 -10.68 1.37 10.15
C LYS A 164 -11.27 -0.04 10.11
N THR A 165 -10.62 -0.97 9.42
CA THR A 165 -11.07 -2.37 9.34
C THR A 165 -11.04 -3.06 10.71
N GLN A 166 -10.03 -2.78 11.54
CA GLN A 166 -9.95 -3.32 12.89
C GLN A 166 -11.06 -2.77 13.80
N VAL A 167 -11.33 -1.46 13.73
CA VAL A 167 -12.38 -0.82 14.54
C VAL A 167 -13.76 -1.39 14.19
N THR A 168 -14.07 -1.56 12.91
CA THR A 168 -15.36 -2.14 12.47
C THR A 168 -15.55 -3.56 13.01
N GLN A 169 -14.54 -4.42 12.88
CA GLN A 169 -14.66 -5.80 13.38
C GLN A 169 -14.76 -5.91 14.90
N ASN A 170 -14.10 -5.02 15.64
CA ASN A 170 -14.21 -5.00 17.10
C ASN A 170 -15.62 -4.60 17.56
N LYS A 171 -16.29 -3.69 16.82
CA LYS A 171 -17.68 -3.28 17.11
C LYS A 171 -18.68 -4.41 16.86
N GLU A 172 -18.59 -5.06 15.69
CA GLU A 172 -19.46 -6.20 15.35
C GLU A 172 -19.37 -7.31 16.40
N LYS A 173 -18.14 -7.64 16.85
CA LYS A 173 -17.93 -8.62 17.91
C LYS A 173 -18.51 -8.20 19.26
N SER A 174 -18.52 -6.92 19.60
CA SER A 174 -19.10 -6.46 20.87
C SER A 174 -20.63 -6.49 20.88
N GLU A 175 -21.27 -6.28 19.72
CA GLU A 175 -22.72 -6.35 19.58
C GLU A 175 -23.21 -7.81 19.68
N ASP A 176 -22.50 -8.76 19.05
CA ASP A 176 -22.79 -10.20 19.12
C ASP A 176 -22.69 -10.80 20.52
N VAL A 177 -21.84 -10.24 21.40
CA VAL A 177 -21.68 -10.71 22.80
C VAL A 177 -22.76 -10.11 23.72
N SER A 178 -23.45 -9.05 23.27
CA SER A 178 -24.50 -8.36 24.03
C SER A 178 -25.93 -8.77 23.65
N ALA A 179 -26.09 -9.61 22.62
CA ALA A 179 -27.35 -10.19 22.16
C ALA A 179 -27.57 -11.59 22.74
#